data_AF-A0A9E3S193-F1
#
_entry.id   AF-A0A9E3S193-F1
#
_cell.length_a   1.000
_cell.length_b   1.000
_cell.length_c   1.000
_cell.angle_alpha   90.00
_cell.angle_beta   90.00
_cell.angle_gamma   90.00
#
_symmetry.space_group_name_H-M   'P 1'
#
loop_
_entity.id
_entity.type
_entity.pdbx_description
1 polymer ?
#
loop_
_entity_poly.entity_id
_entity_poly.type
_entity_poly.pdbx_seq_one_letter_code
_entity_poly.pdbx_strand_id
1 'polypeptide(L)'
;MLLIFPVLLLGYLLLGLVISIGVARWSGRRFRSRLAPWAVFALLFALFFGDEIYGYWHWQHLCKTEGGLHVYKQVPVEGYMRGGLSESSAAEYLRPGYSYLEGNDYRDYGENKGRLYRYALDGNGQVNRTMIDKPQSRHIRSQEISVPYTPYVWANETVIRDRFTDEVLSANRSFGYKGATIVRIFRAMTGANYEGSASYCGEFNPKQLSETIPPIQRNNQ
;
A
#
# COMPACT_ATOMS: atom_id res chain seq x y z
N MET A 1 -17.97 -20.67 -3.28
CA MET A 1 -17.50 -19.59 -4.19
C MET A 1 -16.01 -19.70 -4.58
N LEU A 2 -15.15 -20.33 -3.77
CA LEU A 2 -13.69 -20.40 -4.00
C LEU A 2 -13.22 -21.05 -5.33
N LEU A 3 -14.00 -21.92 -5.97
CA LEU A 3 -13.62 -22.60 -7.22
C LEU A 3 -14.19 -21.95 -8.49
N ILE A 4 -15.16 -21.04 -8.38
CA ILE A 4 -15.85 -20.47 -9.55
C ILE A 4 -14.92 -19.49 -10.27
N PHE A 5 -14.24 -18.63 -9.52
CA PHE A 5 -13.32 -17.63 -10.06
C PHE A 5 -12.14 -18.23 -10.86
N PRO A 6 -11.35 -19.20 -10.34
CA PRO A 6 -10.23 -19.77 -11.10
C PRO A 6 -10.70 -20.53 -12.35
N VAL A 7 -11.86 -21.19 -12.30
CA VAL A 7 -12.42 -21.91 -13.46
C VAL A 7 -12.88 -20.94 -14.55
N LEU A 8 -13.55 -19.85 -14.19
CA LEU A 8 -13.97 -18.81 -15.15
C LEU A 8 -12.77 -18.10 -15.78
N LEU A 9 -11.75 -17.79 -14.98
CA LEU A 9 -10.52 -17.19 -15.48
C LEU A 9 -9.83 -18.15 -16.47
N LEU A 10 -9.65 -19.42 -16.11
CA LEU A 10 -9.05 -20.42 -17.01
C LEU A 10 -9.87 -20.57 -18.31
N GLY A 11 -11.20 -20.61 -18.21
CA GLY A 11 -12.09 -20.66 -19.36
C GLY A 11 -11.92 -19.48 -20.30
N TYR A 12 -11.80 -18.26 -19.77
CA TYR A 12 -11.50 -17.06 -20.56
C TYR A 12 -10.13 -17.13 -21.24
N LEU A 13 -9.08 -17.54 -20.52
CA LEU A 13 -7.73 -17.66 -21.09
C LEU A 13 -7.72 -18.64 -22.27
N LEU A 14 -8.40 -19.79 -22.12
CA LEU A 14 -8.53 -20.79 -23.17
C LEU A 14 -9.36 -20.27 -24.34
N LEU A 15 -10.47 -19.60 -24.09
CA LEU A 15 -11.34 -19.05 -25.13
C LEU A 15 -10.61 -17.97 -25.94
N GLY A 16 -9.93 -17.03 -25.28
CA GLY A 16 -9.13 -15.99 -25.93
C GLY A 16 -8.02 -16.58 -26.80
N LEU A 17 -7.36 -17.65 -26.34
CA LEU A 17 -6.35 -18.37 -27.11
C LEU A 17 -6.95 -19.04 -28.36
N VAL A 18 -8.08 -19.75 -28.21
CA VAL A 18 -8.76 -20.43 -29.33
C VAL A 18 -9.22 -19.42 -30.38
N ILE A 19 -9.83 -18.30 -29.97
CA ILE A 19 -10.25 -17.23 -30.87
C ILE A 19 -9.03 -16.64 -31.60
N SER A 20 -7.95 -16.34 -30.88
CA SER A 20 -6.73 -15.78 -31.47
C SER A 20 -6.14 -16.70 -32.54
N ILE A 21 -6.06 -18.01 -32.26
CA ILE A 21 -5.58 -19.01 -33.22
C ILE A 21 -6.52 -19.15 -34.41
N GLY A 22 -7.83 -19.18 -34.18
CA GLY A 22 -8.85 -19.33 -35.22
C GLY A 22 -8.84 -18.17 -36.21
N VAL A 23 -8.85 -16.94 -35.70
CA VAL A 23 -8.84 -15.72 -36.53
C VAL A 23 -7.49 -15.55 -37.24
N ALA A 24 -6.38 -15.87 -36.58
CA ALA A 24 -5.06 -15.90 -37.22
C ALA A 24 -5.05 -16.87 -38.41
N ARG A 25 -5.48 -18.12 -38.22
CA ARG A 25 -5.55 -19.12 -39.31
C ARG A 25 -6.46 -18.68 -40.44
N TRP A 26 -7.62 -18.10 -40.14
CA TRP A 26 -8.54 -17.57 -41.14
C TRP A 26 -7.89 -16.44 -41.95
N SER A 27 -7.20 -15.51 -41.29
CA SER A 27 -6.51 -14.41 -41.96
C SER A 27 -5.40 -14.90 -42.92
N GLY A 28 -4.61 -15.90 -42.53
CA GLY A 28 -3.59 -16.50 -43.40
C GLY A 28 -4.19 -17.12 -44.67
N ARG A 29 -5.36 -17.78 -44.55
CA ARG A 29 -6.09 -18.32 -45.71
C ARG A 29 -6.69 -17.21 -46.57
N ARG A 30 -7.25 -16.17 -45.96
CA ARG A 30 -7.98 -15.09 -46.66
C ARG A 30 -7.07 -14.14 -47.44
N PHE A 31 -5.91 -13.81 -46.86
CA PHE A 31 -4.96 -12.84 -47.41
C PHE A 31 -3.79 -13.49 -48.15
N ARG A 32 -3.72 -14.84 -48.18
CA ARG A 32 -2.62 -15.63 -48.78
C ARG A 32 -1.22 -15.16 -48.34
N SER A 33 -1.13 -14.55 -47.17
CA SER A 33 0.11 -14.01 -46.60
C SER A 33 0.58 -14.90 -45.46
N ARG A 34 1.89 -15.16 -45.42
CA ARG A 34 2.53 -15.88 -44.32
C ARG A 34 2.68 -15.03 -43.05
N LEU A 35 2.60 -13.71 -43.17
CA LEU A 35 2.79 -12.76 -42.05
C LEU A 35 1.47 -12.33 -41.40
N ALA A 36 0.39 -12.24 -42.18
CA ALA A 36 -0.95 -11.90 -41.68
C ALA A 36 -1.40 -12.71 -40.44
N PRO A 37 -1.27 -14.06 -40.39
CA PRO A 37 -1.69 -14.83 -39.21
C PRO A 37 -0.92 -14.43 -37.95
N TRP A 38 0.39 -14.18 -38.06
CA TRP A 38 1.22 -13.80 -36.92
C TRP A 38 0.90 -12.40 -36.41
N ALA A 39 0.69 -11.44 -37.32
CA ALA A 39 0.30 -10.08 -36.96
C ALA A 39 -1.06 -10.05 -36.25
N VAL A 40 -2.04 -10.78 -36.77
CA VAL A 40 -3.38 -10.88 -36.19
C VAL A 40 -3.35 -11.59 -34.84
N PHE A 41 -2.58 -12.67 -34.72
CA PHE A 41 -2.40 -13.36 -33.44
C PHE A 41 -1.78 -12.42 -32.39
N ALA A 42 -0.69 -11.72 -32.74
CA ALA A 42 -0.03 -10.79 -31.83
C ALA A 42 -0.96 -9.66 -31.36
N LEU A 43 -1.76 -9.11 -32.28
CA LEU A 43 -2.74 -8.07 -31.96
C LEU A 43 -3.81 -8.57 -30.99
N LEU A 44 -4.42 -9.73 -31.28
CA LEU A 44 -5.47 -10.31 -30.42
C LEU A 44 -4.91 -10.73 -29.08
N PHE A 45 -3.70 -11.30 -29.06
CA PHE A 45 -3.02 -11.67 -27.82
C PHE A 45 -2.74 -10.43 -26.96
N ALA A 46 -2.21 -9.35 -27.54
CA ALA A 46 -2.00 -8.10 -26.83
C ALA A 46 -3.32 -7.50 -26.31
N LEU A 47 -4.40 -7.61 -27.06
CA LEU A 47 -5.72 -7.11 -26.66
C LEU A 47 -6.31 -7.90 -25.50
N PHE A 48 -6.18 -9.23 -25.50
CA PHE A 48 -6.77 -10.09 -24.47
C PHE A 48 -5.91 -10.27 -23.22
N PHE A 49 -4.58 -10.20 -23.35
CA PHE A 49 -3.63 -10.54 -22.28
C PHE A 49 -2.61 -9.45 -21.98
N GLY A 50 -2.51 -8.41 -22.82
CA GLY A 50 -1.47 -7.38 -22.68
C GLY A 50 -1.56 -6.58 -21.39
N ASP A 51 -2.78 -6.31 -20.91
CA ASP A 51 -2.99 -5.56 -19.66
C ASP A 51 -2.64 -6.39 -18.41
N GLU A 52 -2.88 -7.70 -18.42
CA GLU A 52 -2.44 -8.63 -17.37
C GLU A 52 -0.92 -8.74 -17.31
N ILE A 53 -0.28 -8.93 -18.47
CA ILE A 53 1.20 -9.01 -18.56
C ILE A 53 1.83 -7.69 -18.10
N TYR A 54 1.34 -6.56 -18.61
CA TYR A 54 1.84 -5.24 -18.25
C TYR A 54 1.60 -4.92 -16.78
N GLY A 55 0.38 -5.16 -16.27
CA GLY A 55 0.02 -4.89 -14.89
C GLY A 55 0.87 -5.68 -13.90
N TYR A 56 1.08 -6.98 -14.17
CA TYR A 56 1.93 -7.83 -13.35
C TYR A 56 3.41 -7.43 -13.43
N TRP A 57 3.93 -7.17 -14.64
CA TRP A 57 5.31 -6.72 -14.83
C TRP A 57 5.58 -5.38 -14.13
N HIS A 58 4.67 -4.42 -14.26
CA HIS A 58 4.78 -3.10 -13.63
C HIS A 58 4.70 -3.21 -12.10
N TRP A 59 3.80 -4.05 -11.56
CA TRP A 59 3.77 -4.37 -10.14
C TRP A 59 5.12 -4.92 -9.67
N GLN A 60 5.68 -5.93 -10.36
CA GLN A 60 7.01 -6.47 -10.02
C GLN A 60 8.13 -5.43 -10.09
N HIS A 61 8.07 -4.51 -11.06
CA HIS A 61 9.02 -3.41 -11.16
C HIS A 61 8.94 -2.52 -9.91
N LEU A 62 7.74 -2.03 -9.56
CA LEU A 62 7.51 -1.22 -8.37
C LEU A 62 7.95 -1.93 -7.08
N CYS A 63 7.68 -3.23 -6.97
CA CYS A 63 8.16 -4.02 -5.84
C CYS A 63 9.69 -4.00 -5.67
N LYS A 64 10.43 -4.00 -6.80
CA LYS A 64 11.89 -4.05 -6.79
C LYS A 64 12.53 -2.67 -6.63
N THR A 65 11.91 -1.64 -7.19
CA THR A 65 12.50 -0.28 -7.22
C THR A 65 12.01 0.59 -6.08
N GLU A 66 10.75 0.47 -5.70
CA GLU A 66 10.09 1.36 -4.75
C GLU A 66 9.57 0.64 -3.50
N GLY A 67 9.46 -0.69 -3.52
CA GLY A 67 8.95 -1.47 -2.40
C GLY A 67 9.87 -1.40 -1.17
N GLY A 68 9.27 -1.30 0.01
CA GLY A 68 9.96 -1.29 1.30
C GLY A 68 10.24 0.10 1.86
N LEU A 69 11.21 0.16 2.77
CA LEU A 69 11.56 1.37 3.51
C LEU A 69 12.60 2.22 2.75
N HIS A 70 12.25 3.48 2.51
CA HIS A 70 13.13 4.51 1.99
C HIS A 70 13.30 5.61 3.04
N VAL A 71 14.51 5.73 3.60
CA VAL A 71 14.86 6.81 4.54
C VAL A 71 15.61 7.87 3.76
N TYR A 72 14.98 9.03 3.57
CA TYR A 72 15.59 10.18 2.89
C TYR A 72 16.42 11.03 3.84
N LYS A 73 15.96 11.14 5.09
CA LYS A 73 16.58 12.00 6.11
C LYS A 73 16.32 11.44 7.50
N GLN A 74 17.36 11.43 8.33
CA GLN A 74 17.27 11.04 9.73
C GLN A 74 17.32 12.27 10.63
N VAL A 75 16.36 12.41 11.54
CA VAL A 75 16.25 13.56 12.46
C VAL A 75 15.88 13.07 13.85
N PRO A 76 16.76 13.17 14.86
CA PRO A 76 16.40 12.82 16.23
C PRO A 76 15.25 13.70 16.77
N VAL A 77 14.30 13.12 17.50
CA VAL A 77 13.13 13.83 18.04
C VAL A 77 12.83 13.47 19.48
N GLU A 78 12.18 14.39 20.20
CA GLU A 78 11.62 14.09 21.52
C GLU A 78 10.30 13.33 21.42
N GLY A 79 9.52 13.60 20.38
CA GLY A 79 8.18 13.03 20.18
C GLY A 79 7.64 13.33 18.79
N TYR A 80 6.58 12.64 18.42
CA TYR A 80 5.95 12.76 17.10
C TYR A 80 4.43 12.55 17.17
N MET A 81 3.74 12.99 16.13
CA MET A 81 2.30 12.81 15.99
C MET A 81 1.96 11.52 15.25
N ARG A 82 0.89 10.84 15.66
CA ARG A 82 0.31 9.69 14.98
C ARG A 82 -1.20 9.63 15.21
N GLY A 83 -1.96 9.33 14.17
CA GLY A 83 -3.39 9.09 14.29
C GLY A 83 -3.76 7.72 14.89
N GLY A 84 -4.88 7.66 15.59
CA GLY A 84 -5.50 6.42 16.06
C GLY A 84 -4.74 5.72 17.17
N LEU A 85 -4.40 6.44 18.24
CA LEU A 85 -3.65 5.92 19.39
C LEU A 85 -4.58 5.51 20.54
N SER A 86 -4.40 4.31 21.09
CA SER A 86 -4.82 4.00 22.47
C SER A 86 -3.66 4.14 23.44
N GLU A 87 -3.96 4.22 24.73
CA GLU A 87 -2.95 4.17 25.82
C GLU A 87 -2.07 2.92 25.72
N SER A 88 -2.64 1.75 25.43
CA SER A 88 -1.89 0.50 25.24
C SER A 88 -0.93 0.58 24.07
N SER A 89 -1.38 1.09 22.92
CA SER A 89 -0.53 1.26 21.75
C SER A 89 0.56 2.31 21.97
N ALA A 90 0.24 3.42 22.66
CA ALA A 90 1.18 4.49 22.96
C ALA A 90 2.35 3.99 23.82
N ALA A 91 2.10 3.07 24.76
CA ALA A 91 3.15 2.46 25.58
C ALA A 91 4.25 1.80 24.73
N GLU A 92 3.86 1.06 23.69
CA GLU A 92 4.81 0.36 22.80
C GLU A 92 5.72 1.33 22.06
N TYR A 93 5.19 2.48 21.67
CA TYR A 93 5.94 3.52 20.96
C TYR A 93 6.75 4.44 21.88
N LEU A 94 6.38 4.58 23.16
CA LEU A 94 7.12 5.38 24.13
C LEU A 94 8.31 4.62 24.73
N ARG A 95 8.18 3.31 24.96
CA ARG A 95 9.23 2.44 25.54
C ARG A 95 10.63 2.57 24.91
N PRO A 96 10.79 2.75 23.58
CA PRO A 96 12.09 2.97 22.97
C PRO A 96 12.82 4.26 23.38
N GLY A 97 12.16 5.19 24.09
CA GLY A 97 12.79 6.41 24.61
C GLY A 97 12.17 7.74 24.14
N TYR A 98 11.04 7.71 23.45
CA TYR A 98 10.34 8.96 23.10
C TYR A 98 9.72 9.58 24.35
N SER A 99 9.87 10.89 24.49
CA SER A 99 9.33 11.64 25.63
C SER A 99 7.80 11.76 25.56
N TYR A 100 7.24 11.86 24.35
CA TYR A 100 5.79 11.96 24.17
C TYR A 100 5.33 11.52 22.78
N LEU A 101 4.04 11.22 22.66
CA LEU A 101 3.32 11.01 21.41
C LEU A 101 2.08 11.89 21.38
N GLU A 102 1.69 12.35 20.20
CA GLU A 102 0.47 13.14 20.04
C GLU A 102 -0.47 12.48 19.04
N GLY A 103 -1.77 12.53 19.29
CA GLY A 103 -2.73 11.92 18.38
C GLY A 103 -4.17 11.98 18.88
N ASN A 104 -5.08 11.58 18.00
CA ASN A 104 -6.45 11.28 18.38
C ASN A 104 -6.58 9.84 18.86
N ASP A 105 -7.50 9.59 19.80
CA ASP A 105 -7.86 8.23 20.20
C ASP A 105 -8.86 7.65 19.19
N TYR A 106 -8.60 6.44 18.69
CA TYR A 106 -9.51 5.80 17.72
C TYR A 106 -10.88 5.44 18.36
N ARG A 107 -10.95 5.43 19.69
CA ARG A 107 -12.17 5.17 20.46
C ARG A 107 -13.01 6.42 20.66
N ASP A 108 -12.52 7.59 20.26
CA ASP A 108 -13.25 8.84 20.42
C ASP A 108 -14.29 8.98 19.30
N TYR A 109 -15.57 8.85 19.69
CA TYR A 109 -16.74 9.00 18.82
C TYR A 109 -17.69 10.07 19.36
N GLY A 110 -18.66 10.50 18.55
CA GLY A 110 -19.64 11.51 18.92
C GLY A 110 -18.98 12.87 19.22
N GLU A 111 -19.33 13.45 20.37
CA GLU A 111 -18.81 14.75 20.85
C GLU A 111 -17.31 14.73 21.18
N ASN A 112 -16.71 13.55 21.30
CA ASN A 112 -15.28 13.39 21.56
C ASN A 112 -14.46 13.28 20.28
N LYS A 113 -15.11 13.12 19.12
CA LYS A 113 -14.43 12.90 17.83
C LYS A 113 -13.52 14.08 17.49
N GLY A 114 -12.26 13.78 17.22
CA GLY A 114 -11.26 14.79 16.82
C GLY A 114 -10.51 15.44 17.98
N ARG A 115 -10.77 15.05 19.23
CA ARG A 115 -9.93 15.45 20.36
C ARG A 115 -8.51 14.97 20.17
N LEU A 116 -7.56 15.82 20.58
CA LEU A 116 -6.14 15.54 20.54
C LEU A 116 -5.63 15.29 21.96
N TYR A 117 -4.77 14.29 22.07
CA TYR A 117 -4.11 13.94 23.32
C TYR A 117 -2.61 13.87 23.12
N ARG A 118 -1.90 14.16 24.21
CA ARG A 118 -0.50 13.82 24.40
C ARG A 118 -0.39 12.65 25.36
N TYR A 119 0.33 11.63 24.93
CA TYR A 119 0.67 10.44 25.70
C TYR A 119 2.14 10.54 26.12
N ALA A 120 2.44 10.31 27.39
CA ALA A 120 3.80 10.27 27.92
C ALA A 120 3.91 9.20 29.00
N LEU A 121 5.10 8.67 29.23
CA LEU A 121 5.33 7.76 30.36
C LEU A 121 5.46 8.59 31.65
N ASP A 122 4.75 8.18 32.68
CA ASP A 122 4.96 8.68 34.03
C ASP A 122 6.20 8.02 34.69
N GLY A 123 6.55 8.46 35.90
CA GLY A 123 7.68 7.90 36.65
C GLY A 123 7.53 6.41 37.02
N ASN A 124 6.32 5.85 36.90
CA ASN A 124 6.02 4.44 37.14
C ASN A 124 5.99 3.62 35.85
N GLY A 125 6.30 4.24 34.70
CA GLY A 125 6.26 3.60 33.38
C GLY A 125 4.84 3.36 32.86
N GLN A 126 3.82 3.98 33.45
CA GLN A 126 2.46 3.96 32.92
C GLN A 126 2.25 5.11 31.93
N VAL A 127 1.35 4.92 30.97
CA VAL A 127 1.03 5.96 30.00
C VAL A 127 0.03 6.93 30.62
N ASN A 128 0.46 8.17 30.81
CA ASN A 128 -0.42 9.28 31.13
C ASN A 128 -0.94 9.93 29.84
N ARG A 129 -2.23 10.19 29.79
CA ARG A 129 -2.93 10.82 28.66
C ARG A 129 -3.44 12.20 29.07
N THR A 130 -3.01 13.23 28.35
CA THR A 130 -3.40 14.63 28.60
C THR A 130 -4.04 15.23 27.36
N MET A 131 -5.16 15.94 27.51
CA MET A 131 -5.80 16.62 26.38
C MET A 131 -4.99 17.85 25.97
N ILE A 132 -4.86 18.10 24.67
CA ILE A 132 -4.16 19.26 24.11
C ILE A 132 -5.01 19.94 23.04
N ASP A 133 -4.92 21.26 22.93
CA ASP A 133 -5.69 22.02 21.93
C ASP A 133 -5.09 21.92 20.51
N LYS A 134 -3.76 21.83 20.44
CA LYS A 134 -3.01 21.74 19.18
C LYS A 134 -1.78 20.85 19.34
N PRO A 135 -1.39 20.10 18.30
CA PRO A 135 -0.23 19.24 18.39
C PRO A 135 1.06 20.08 18.30
N GLN A 136 2.04 19.83 19.17
CA GLN A 136 3.31 20.57 19.23
C GLN A 136 4.44 19.84 18.50
N SER A 137 4.32 18.53 18.30
CA SER A 137 5.32 17.74 17.58
C SER A 137 5.53 18.24 16.16
N ARG A 138 6.79 18.35 15.75
CA ARG A 138 7.15 18.77 14.38
C ARG A 138 6.90 17.69 13.35
N HIS A 139 7.04 16.42 13.71
CA HIS A 139 6.97 15.30 12.79
C HIS A 139 5.68 14.51 12.98
N ILE A 140 5.11 14.03 11.89
CA ILE A 140 3.91 13.18 11.88
C ILE A 140 4.19 11.88 11.14
N ARG A 141 3.69 10.78 11.71
CA ARG A 141 3.55 9.50 11.04
C ARG A 141 2.12 9.35 10.52
N SER A 142 1.95 9.43 9.21
CA SER A 142 0.67 9.18 8.53
C SER A 142 0.69 7.83 7.83
N GLN A 143 -0.47 7.16 7.83
CA GLN A 143 -0.70 5.97 7.02
C GLN A 143 -1.70 6.32 5.94
N GLU A 144 -1.31 6.15 4.70
CA GLU A 144 -2.15 6.30 3.52
C GLU A 144 -2.46 4.91 2.98
N ILE A 145 -3.71 4.48 3.18
CA ILE A 145 -4.17 3.15 2.81
C ILE A 145 -4.83 3.22 1.44
N SER A 146 -4.39 2.34 0.53
CA SER A 146 -4.98 2.07 -0.78
C SER A 146 -5.02 3.29 -1.71
N VAL A 147 -3.87 3.94 -1.90
CA VAL A 147 -3.73 4.97 -2.92
C VAL A 147 -3.75 4.27 -4.29
N PRO A 148 -4.68 4.60 -5.20
CA PRO A 148 -4.64 4.07 -6.55
C PRO A 148 -3.41 4.64 -7.27
N TYR A 149 -2.38 3.81 -7.44
CA TYR A 149 -1.15 4.19 -8.13
C TYR A 149 -1.32 4.08 -9.65
N THR A 150 -1.89 2.95 -10.10
CA THR A 150 -2.34 2.74 -11.48
C THR A 150 -3.68 2.00 -11.51
N PRO A 151 -4.31 1.82 -12.68
CA PRO A 151 -5.50 0.96 -12.79
C PRO A 151 -5.25 -0.48 -12.31
N TYR A 152 -3.99 -0.94 -12.33
CA TYR A 152 -3.61 -2.33 -12.04
C TYR A 152 -2.93 -2.51 -10.68
N VAL A 153 -2.48 -1.44 -10.04
CA VAL A 153 -1.72 -1.49 -8.79
C VAL A 153 -2.34 -0.54 -7.76
N TRP A 154 -2.47 -0.99 -6.51
CA TRP A 154 -2.68 -0.12 -5.36
C TRP A 154 -1.41 -0.07 -4.53
N ALA A 155 -1.22 1.03 -3.82
CA ALA A 155 -0.14 1.19 -2.86
C ALA A 155 -0.70 1.45 -1.46
N ASN A 156 -0.06 0.89 -0.44
CA ASN A 156 -0.16 1.38 0.93
C ASN A 156 1.16 2.06 1.26
N GLU A 157 1.08 3.26 1.81
CA GLU A 157 2.26 4.02 2.19
C GLU A 157 2.16 4.44 3.65
N THR A 158 3.24 4.26 4.39
CA THR A 158 3.41 4.91 5.69
C THR A 158 4.51 5.94 5.57
N VAL A 159 4.16 7.20 5.79
CA VAL A 159 5.07 8.34 5.61
C VAL A 159 5.40 8.94 6.97
N ILE A 160 6.68 9.28 7.16
CA ILE A 160 7.10 10.18 8.23
C ILE A 160 7.53 11.47 7.56
N ARG A 161 6.89 12.57 7.95
CA ARG A 161 7.14 13.90 7.37
C ARG A 161 7.18 15.00 8.42
N ASP A 162 7.83 16.09 8.06
CA ASP A 162 7.74 17.36 8.78
C ASP A 162 6.36 17.97 8.53
N ARG A 163 5.62 18.26 9.59
CA ARG A 163 4.25 18.77 9.51
C ARG A 163 4.20 20.24 9.05
N PHE A 164 5.27 21.00 9.24
CA PHE A 164 5.31 22.42 8.89
C PHE A 164 5.83 22.66 7.48
N THR A 165 6.77 21.84 7.00
CA THR A 165 7.35 21.98 5.66
C THR A 165 6.80 20.97 4.64
N ASP A 166 6.07 19.96 5.10
CA ASP A 166 5.64 18.80 4.30
C ASP A 166 6.82 17.99 3.71
N GLU A 167 8.04 18.18 4.23
CA GLU A 167 9.22 17.42 3.82
C GLU A 167 9.09 15.96 4.26
N VAL A 168 9.10 15.04 3.30
CA VAL A 168 9.06 13.59 3.56
C VAL A 168 10.44 13.12 4.02
N LEU A 169 10.51 12.63 5.27
CA LEU A 169 11.73 12.10 5.88
C LEU A 169 11.93 10.62 5.55
N SER A 170 10.83 9.86 5.52
CA SER A 170 10.83 8.49 5.03
C SER A 170 9.48 8.05 4.51
N ALA A 171 9.52 7.07 3.62
CA ALA A 171 8.36 6.40 3.07
C ALA A 171 8.56 4.89 3.21
N ASN A 172 7.56 4.19 3.72
CA ASN A 172 7.49 2.74 3.67
C ASN A 172 6.34 2.34 2.76
N ARG A 173 6.69 1.83 1.58
CA ARG A 173 5.74 1.56 0.52
C ARG A 173 5.55 0.08 0.33
N SER A 174 4.30 -0.28 0.09
CA SER A 174 3.94 -1.60 -0.35
C SER A 174 2.94 -1.54 -1.47
N PHE A 175 3.03 -2.52 -2.37
CA PHE A 175 2.26 -2.55 -3.59
C PHE A 175 1.49 -3.86 -3.69
N GLY A 176 0.22 -3.75 -4.01
CA GLY A 176 -0.64 -4.88 -4.31
C GLY A 176 -1.17 -4.84 -5.74
N TYR A 177 -1.26 -6.01 -6.35
CA TYR A 177 -1.75 -6.17 -7.71
C TYR A 177 -3.28 -6.33 -7.76
N LYS A 178 -3.98 -5.42 -8.44
CA LYS A 178 -5.45 -5.42 -8.59
C LYS A 178 -5.97 -6.47 -9.58
N GLY A 179 -5.10 -6.98 -10.46
CA GLY A 179 -5.51 -7.80 -11.61
C GLY A 179 -5.84 -6.97 -12.85
N ALA A 180 -5.81 -7.60 -14.02
CA ALA A 180 -6.23 -7.00 -15.28
C ALA A 180 -7.72 -6.64 -15.32
N THR A 181 -8.11 -5.99 -16.41
CA THR A 181 -9.51 -5.62 -16.70
C THR A 181 -10.45 -6.81 -16.59
N ILE A 182 -10.08 -7.94 -17.16
CA ILE A 182 -10.92 -9.13 -17.14
C ILE A 182 -11.06 -9.72 -15.73
N VAL A 183 -9.99 -9.72 -14.95
CA VAL A 183 -10.00 -10.15 -13.54
C VAL A 183 -10.95 -9.25 -12.75
N ARG A 184 -10.91 -7.93 -12.97
CA ARG A 184 -11.80 -6.97 -12.33
C ARG A 184 -13.27 -7.18 -12.73
N ILE A 185 -13.55 -7.46 -14.00
CA ILE A 185 -14.91 -7.78 -14.49
C ILE A 185 -15.42 -9.06 -13.84
N PHE A 186 -14.64 -10.13 -13.83
CA PHE A 186 -15.04 -11.39 -13.17
C PHE A 186 -15.24 -11.22 -11.67
N ARG A 187 -14.39 -10.43 -10.99
CA ARG A 187 -14.59 -10.12 -9.56
C ARG A 187 -15.89 -9.35 -9.33
N ALA A 188 -16.18 -8.34 -10.16
CA ALA A 188 -17.43 -7.58 -10.08
C ALA A 188 -18.66 -8.48 -10.26
N MET A 189 -18.62 -9.42 -11.21
CA MET A 189 -19.72 -10.35 -11.43
C MET A 189 -19.87 -11.41 -10.33
N THR A 190 -18.78 -11.80 -9.67
CA THR A 190 -18.79 -12.88 -8.67
C THR A 190 -18.87 -12.39 -7.23
N GLY A 191 -18.77 -11.08 -6.98
CA GLY A 191 -18.71 -10.51 -5.63
C GLY A 191 -17.43 -10.85 -4.87
N ALA A 192 -16.38 -11.30 -5.56
CA ALA A 192 -15.11 -11.63 -4.92
C ALA A 192 -14.38 -10.33 -4.50
N ASN A 193 -14.12 -10.19 -3.19
CA ASN A 193 -13.48 -9.01 -2.61
C ASN A 193 -12.08 -8.73 -3.19
N TYR A 194 -11.72 -7.44 -3.26
CA TYR A 194 -10.39 -6.95 -3.67
C TYR A 194 -9.24 -7.48 -2.80
N GLU A 195 -9.54 -7.92 -1.58
CA GLU A 195 -8.57 -8.33 -0.55
C GLU A 195 -7.88 -9.68 -0.84
N GLY A 196 -8.30 -10.41 -1.88
CA GLY A 196 -7.76 -11.73 -2.24
C GLY A 196 -6.57 -11.73 -3.21
N SER A 197 -5.98 -10.60 -3.58
CA SER A 197 -4.78 -10.60 -4.42
C SER A 197 -3.55 -11.01 -3.60
N ALA A 198 -3.21 -12.30 -3.63
CA ALA A 198 -2.04 -12.93 -3.00
C ALA A 198 -0.67 -12.46 -3.54
N SER A 199 -0.60 -11.25 -4.08
CA SER A 199 0.61 -10.64 -4.66
C SER A 199 0.76 -9.26 -4.05
N TYR A 200 1.27 -9.26 -2.81
CA TYR A 200 1.66 -8.09 -2.06
C TYR A 200 3.19 -8.11 -1.92
N CYS A 201 3.81 -6.94 -2.05
CA CYS A 201 5.25 -6.77 -1.89
C CYS A 201 5.54 -5.45 -1.16
N GLY A 202 6.74 -5.35 -0.57
CA GLY A 202 7.05 -4.27 0.37
C GLY A 202 6.55 -4.66 1.75
N GLU A 203 7.39 -5.37 2.49
CA GLU A 203 7.07 -5.73 3.87
C GLU A 203 7.13 -4.47 4.73
N PHE A 204 6.13 -4.31 5.60
CA PHE A 204 6.14 -3.22 6.55
C PHE A 204 7.35 -3.41 7.47
N ASN A 205 8.28 -2.47 7.40
CA ASN A 205 9.51 -2.50 8.18
C ASN A 205 9.23 -1.82 9.53
N PRO A 206 9.20 -2.58 10.65
CA PRO A 206 8.92 -2.03 11.97
C PRO A 206 9.97 -1.02 12.42
N LYS A 207 11.17 -1.04 11.82
CA LYS A 207 12.26 -0.12 12.14
C LYS A 207 12.16 1.25 11.47
N GLN A 208 11.18 1.47 10.58
CA GLN A 208 11.00 2.77 9.91
C GLN A 208 11.10 3.94 10.88
N LEU A 209 10.39 3.84 12.00
CA LEU A 209 10.33 4.91 12.99
C LEU A 209 11.72 5.18 13.60
N SER A 210 12.40 4.15 14.12
CA SER A 210 13.72 4.27 14.74
C SER A 210 14.82 4.69 13.77
N GLU A 211 14.71 4.33 12.49
CA GLU A 211 15.69 4.69 11.47
C GLU A 211 15.47 6.11 10.92
N THR A 212 14.25 6.65 10.97
CA THR A 212 13.94 7.98 10.45
C THR A 212 13.98 9.06 11.53
N ILE A 213 13.30 8.82 12.65
CA ILE A 213 13.17 9.80 13.73
C ILE A 213 13.55 9.19 15.07
N PRO A 214 14.81 8.78 15.28
CA PRO A 214 15.21 8.15 16.53
C PRO A 214 14.92 9.06 17.74
N PRO A 215 14.65 8.50 18.92
CA PRO A 215 14.47 9.31 20.12
C PRO A 215 15.77 10.02 20.48
N ILE A 216 15.67 11.28 20.92
CA ILE A 216 16.81 11.99 21.51
C ILE A 216 17.20 11.27 22.79
N GLN A 217 18.41 10.72 22.83
CA GLN A 217 18.93 10.13 24.06
C GLN A 217 19.16 11.25 25.07
N ARG A 218 18.35 11.28 26.13
CA ARG A 218 18.66 12.09 27.30
C ARG A 218 19.87 11.44 27.96
N ASN A 219 21.05 12.01 27.74
CA ASN A 219 22.19 11.72 28.61
C ASN A 219 21.73 12.09 30.03
N ASN A 220 21.64 11.10 30.90
CA ASN A 220 21.39 11.32 32.33
C ASN A 220 22.48 12.26 32.86
N GLN A 221 22.11 13.53 33.07
CA GLN A 221 22.82 14.44 33.96
C GLN A 221 22.22 14.31 35.36
#